data_AF-A0A257LWE5-F1
#
_entry.id   AF-A0A257LWE5-F1
#
_cell.length_a   1.000
_cell.length_b   1.000
_cell.length_c   1.000
_cell.angle_alpha   90.00
_cell.angle_beta   90.00
_cell.angle_gamma   90.00
#
_symmetry.space_group_name_H-M   'P 1'
#
loop_
_entity.id
_entity.type
_entity.pdbx_description
1 polymer ?
#
loop_
_entity_poly.entity_id
_entity_poly.type
_entity_poly.pdbx_seq_one_letter_code
_entity_poly.pdbx_strand_id
1 'polypeptide(L)'
;MYCYRRQGHNENAQAAFTQPHIAKKIEARQTIGQIYKAQLVSKGVLSQADADELEKAIWDKLEAGHQKMIQLTESGDRTVFSGSTAIEQPAYTHAPVPTGIERDRLQHIGSTLTTIPEGFNLNPTLAKRFIPRRIEALHNGGPIDWAFAESLAFGALLMEGNPVRLSGQDCRRGTFSHRHAVFYDYETRARHIALEHLAPDQAKFCVYNSLLSEFAVLGCDYGYSLGYPQMLTMWEAQFGDFSNGAQVIIDQFISSAESKWQTPSDLVMLLPHAYEGQGPEHSSARLERFLQLCAEDNMIVGNFTTPAQYFHALRRQKRRDFRKPLIVMTPKSLLTRAEAVSQESDFLPGTCFQEILPDPKTFGDTNNVTR
;
A
#
# COMPACT_ATOMS: atom_id res chain seq x y z
N MET A 1 11.41 19.38 24.60
CA MET A 1 12.69 20.10 24.53
C MET A 1 12.40 21.56 24.26
N TYR A 2 12.84 22.48 25.13
CA TYR A 2 12.66 23.92 24.92
C TYR A 2 13.95 24.52 24.36
N CYS A 3 13.87 25.22 23.23
CA CYS A 3 15.01 25.84 22.55
C CYS A 3 14.60 27.17 21.90
N TYR A 4 15.46 27.75 21.07
CA TYR A 4 15.18 28.94 20.28
C TYR A 4 15.70 28.77 18.85
N ARG A 5 15.10 29.47 17.88
CA ARG A 5 15.58 29.52 16.49
C ARG A 5 16.46 30.75 16.34
N ARG A 6 17.75 30.55 16.04
CA ARG A 6 18.73 31.65 15.94
C ARG A 6 18.41 32.62 14.80
N GLN A 7 17.99 32.06 13.66
CA GLN A 7 17.65 32.81 12.44
C GLN A 7 16.12 32.86 12.21
N GLY A 8 15.71 33.40 11.06
CA GLY A 8 14.34 33.30 10.56
C GLY A 8 13.88 31.88 10.28
N HIS A 9 12.69 31.75 9.68
CA HIS A 9 12.13 30.44 9.34
C HIS A 9 13.02 29.66 8.39
N ASN A 10 13.67 30.39 7.49
CA ASN A 10 14.90 30.01 6.82
C ASN A 10 15.94 31.12 7.06
N GLU A 11 17.18 30.88 6.65
CA GLU A 11 18.35 31.75 6.91
C GLU A 11 18.22 33.12 6.24
N ASN A 12 17.42 33.24 5.18
CA ASN A 12 17.18 34.48 4.44
C ASN A 12 15.97 35.28 4.97
N ALA A 13 15.19 34.70 5.89
CA ALA A 13 14.00 35.33 6.44
C ALA A 13 14.35 36.22 7.64
N GLN A 14 13.84 37.45 7.64
CA GLN A 14 14.07 38.39 8.74
C GLN A 14 13.01 38.22 9.85
N ALA A 15 13.38 37.50 10.92
CA ALA A 15 12.50 37.29 12.07
C ALA A 15 12.13 38.59 12.80
N ALA A 16 13.01 39.59 12.79
CA ALA A 16 12.78 40.85 13.51
C ALA A 16 11.56 41.63 13.00
N PHE A 17 11.11 41.41 11.76
CA PHE A 17 9.92 42.08 11.22
C PHE A 17 8.63 41.74 11.98
N THR A 18 8.55 40.55 12.58
CA THR A 18 7.34 40.08 13.28
C THR A 18 7.62 39.64 14.72
N GLN A 19 8.87 39.39 15.10
CA GLN A 19 9.29 39.06 16.47
C GLN A 19 10.49 39.89 16.97
N PRO A 20 10.47 41.24 16.93
CA PRO A 20 11.64 42.08 17.19
C PRO A 20 12.22 41.92 18.60
N HIS A 21 11.38 41.83 19.63
CA HIS A 21 11.85 41.67 21.01
C HIS A 21 12.48 40.29 21.27
N ILE A 22 11.97 39.23 20.64
CA ILE A 22 12.52 37.88 20.76
C ILE A 22 13.84 37.80 20.00
N ALA A 23 13.89 38.32 18.77
CA ALA A 23 15.10 38.39 17.96
C ALA A 23 16.23 39.11 18.72
N LYS A 24 15.95 40.29 19.29
CA LYS A 24 16.92 41.05 20.10
C LYS A 24 17.43 40.27 21.32
N LYS A 25 16.54 39.54 22.03
CA LYS A 25 16.94 38.70 23.17
C LYS A 25 17.78 37.50 22.75
N ILE A 26 17.51 36.91 21.58
CA ILE A 26 18.27 35.78 21.04
C ILE A 26 19.65 36.24 20.57
N GLU A 27 19.72 37.37 19.86
CA GLU A 27 20.94 37.95 19.33
C GLU A 27 21.95 38.27 20.45
N ALA A 28 21.46 38.84 21.56
CA ALA A 28 22.26 39.18 22.74
C ALA A 28 22.78 37.95 23.54
N ARG A 29 22.38 36.72 23.19
CA ARG A 29 22.81 35.50 23.88
C ARG A 29 23.97 34.83 23.16
N GLN A 30 24.90 34.29 23.94
CA GLN A 30 25.86 33.29 23.47
C GLN A 30 25.12 32.02 23.01
N THR A 31 25.72 31.28 22.08
CA THR A 31 25.13 30.03 21.60
C THR A 31 25.22 28.95 22.68
N ILE A 32 24.27 28.01 22.66
CA ILE A 32 24.27 26.89 23.63
C ILE A 32 25.58 26.10 23.58
N GLY A 33 26.17 25.92 22.39
CA GLY A 33 27.47 25.27 22.23
C GLY A 33 28.61 26.01 22.95
N GLN A 34 28.67 27.34 22.85
CA GLN A 34 29.65 28.16 23.57
C GLN A 34 29.45 28.12 25.08
N ILE A 35 28.19 28.22 25.54
CA ILE A 35 27.86 28.16 26.96
C ILE A 35 28.29 26.80 27.55
N TYR A 36 27.97 25.70 26.87
CA TYR A 36 28.33 24.37 27.34
C TYR A 36 29.83 24.10 27.29
N LYS A 37 30.52 24.54 26.23
CA LYS A 37 31.99 24.53 26.14
C LYS A 37 32.61 25.25 27.34
N ALA A 38 32.19 26.48 27.62
CA ALA A 38 32.70 27.25 28.77
C ALA A 38 32.42 26.55 30.12
N GLN A 39 31.25 25.91 30.26
CA GLN A 39 30.94 25.12 31.45
C GLN A 39 31.86 23.91 31.62
N LEU A 40 32.17 23.17 30.55
CA LEU A 40 33.07 22.02 30.62
C LEU A 40 34.51 22.44 30.96
N VAL A 41 34.97 23.55 30.36
CA VAL A 41 36.31 24.11 30.64
C VAL A 41 36.41 24.59 32.08
N SER A 42 35.42 25.36 32.57
CA SER A 42 35.41 25.85 33.96
C SER A 42 35.35 24.73 35.00
N LYS A 43 34.76 23.59 34.66
CA LYS A 43 34.73 22.38 35.52
C LYS A 43 35.98 21.50 35.39
N GLY A 44 36.93 21.86 34.52
CA GLY A 44 38.14 21.07 34.26
C GLY A 44 37.87 19.72 33.57
N VAL A 45 36.70 19.54 32.96
CA VAL A 45 36.37 18.31 32.21
C VAL A 45 37.10 18.28 30.87
N LEU A 46 37.31 19.47 30.28
CA LEU A 46 38.10 19.68 29.07
C LEU A 46 39.05 20.85 29.33
N SER A 47 40.25 20.82 28.75
CA SER A 47 41.05 22.04 28.66
C SER A 47 40.52 22.94 27.53
N GLN A 48 40.91 24.22 27.55
CA GLN A 48 40.60 25.14 26.45
C GLN A 48 41.22 24.64 25.13
N ALA A 49 42.44 24.09 25.19
CA ALA A 49 43.13 23.53 24.02
C ALA A 49 42.37 22.35 23.43
N ASP A 50 41.88 21.41 24.26
CA ASP A 50 41.08 20.27 23.79
C ASP A 50 39.79 20.74 23.11
N ALA A 51 39.13 21.75 23.68
CA ALA A 51 37.90 22.30 23.14
C ALA A 51 38.11 23.01 21.78
N ASP A 52 39.24 23.69 21.60
CA ASP A 52 39.60 24.35 20.34
C ASP A 52 40.06 23.34 19.28
N GLU A 53 40.78 22.29 19.69
CA GLU A 53 41.16 21.18 18.80
C GLU A 53 39.93 20.42 18.28
N LEU A 54 38.94 20.15 19.15
CA LEU A 54 37.66 19.55 18.75
C LEU A 54 36.90 20.42 17.74
N GLU A 55 36.85 21.73 17.97
CA GLU A 55 36.20 22.68 17.06
C GLU A 55 36.90 22.70 15.69
N LYS A 56 38.24 22.74 15.70
CA LYS A 56 39.05 22.63 14.48
C LYS A 56 38.80 21.31 13.75
N ALA A 57 38.80 20.19 14.47
CA ALA A 57 38.59 18.87 13.87
C ALA A 57 37.20 18.72 13.23
N ILE A 58 36.17 19.39 13.75
CA ILE A 58 34.84 19.44 13.12
C ILE A 58 34.91 20.19 11.80
N TRP A 59 35.53 21.38 11.78
CA TRP A 59 35.68 22.17 10.56
C TRP A 59 36.53 21.49 9.51
N ASP A 60 37.66 20.89 9.90
CA ASP A 60 38.54 20.15 8.99
C ASP A 60 37.77 18.98 8.33
N LYS A 61 36.89 18.29 9.07
CA LYS A 61 36.05 17.22 8.51
C LYS A 61 35.02 17.74 7.51
N LEU A 62 34.38 18.88 7.79
CA LEU A 62 33.42 19.51 6.88
C LEU A 62 34.11 19.95 5.58
N GLU A 63 35.30 20.55 5.69
CA GLU A 63 36.09 20.98 4.54
C GLU A 63 36.56 19.78 3.70
N ALA A 64 37.09 18.74 4.35
CA ALA A 64 37.48 17.51 3.67
C ALA A 64 36.30 16.85 2.93
N GLY A 65 35.10 16.84 3.54
CA GLY A 65 33.88 16.37 2.90
C GLY A 65 33.48 17.19 1.68
N HIS A 66 33.59 18.52 1.77
CA HIS A 66 33.34 19.44 0.67
C HIS A 66 34.33 19.21 -0.50
N GLN A 67 35.63 19.10 -0.22
CA GLN A 67 36.64 18.80 -1.23
C GLN A 67 36.41 17.44 -1.90
N LYS A 68 36.03 16.41 -1.14
CA LYS A 68 35.66 15.10 -1.68
C LYS A 68 34.45 15.21 -2.63
N MET A 69 33.44 16.01 -2.27
CA MET A 69 32.26 16.22 -3.12
C MET A 69 32.62 16.88 -4.45
N ILE A 70 33.51 17.88 -4.44
CA ILE A 70 34.04 18.52 -5.65
C ILE A 70 34.72 17.47 -6.54
N GLN A 71 35.67 16.71 -5.98
CA GLN A 71 36.40 15.68 -6.72
C GLN A 71 35.48 14.63 -7.36
N LEU A 72 34.49 14.13 -6.62
CA LEU A 72 33.51 13.18 -7.14
C LEU A 72 32.69 13.78 -8.29
N THR A 73 32.30 15.04 -8.17
CA THR A 73 31.53 15.74 -9.21
C THR A 73 32.36 15.94 -10.48
N GLU A 74 33.63 16.32 -10.36
CA GLU A 74 34.56 16.47 -11.50
C GLU A 74 34.88 15.14 -12.18
N SER A 75 34.94 14.04 -11.41
CA SER A 75 35.22 12.70 -11.93
C SER A 75 34.06 12.07 -12.72
N GLY A 76 32.85 12.64 -12.64
CA GLY A 76 31.65 12.08 -13.28
C GLY A 76 31.07 10.83 -12.63
N ASP A 77 31.61 10.40 -11.48
CA ASP A 77 31.18 9.22 -10.72
C ASP A 77 29.95 9.53 -9.83
N ARG A 78 28.87 10.01 -10.47
CA ARG A 78 27.58 10.25 -9.80
C ARG A 78 26.41 9.78 -10.65
N THR A 79 25.83 8.66 -10.26
CA THR A 79 24.47 8.26 -10.64
C THR A 79 23.43 8.95 -9.76
N VAL A 80 22.16 8.94 -10.20
CA VAL A 80 21.02 9.41 -9.38
C VAL A 80 20.90 8.63 -8.06
N PHE A 81 21.50 7.44 -7.97
CA PHE A 81 21.51 6.56 -6.81
C PHE A 81 22.76 6.70 -5.93
N SER A 82 23.69 7.59 -6.27
CA SER A 82 24.96 7.71 -5.54
C SER A 82 24.73 8.16 -4.09
N GLY A 83 24.94 7.25 -3.15
CA GLY A 83 24.67 7.45 -1.71
C GLY A 83 23.21 7.23 -1.31
N SER A 84 22.37 6.71 -2.22
CA SER A 84 20.99 6.32 -1.91
C SER A 84 20.94 5.00 -1.14
N THR A 85 19.95 4.87 -0.25
CA THR A 85 19.61 3.59 0.40
C THR A 85 18.49 2.85 -0.35
N ALA A 86 18.10 3.37 -1.51
CA ALA A 86 17.12 2.78 -2.40
C ALA A 86 17.52 1.36 -2.81
N ILE A 87 16.53 0.48 -2.88
CA ILE A 87 16.68 -0.83 -3.51
C ILE A 87 16.44 -0.61 -4.99
N GLU A 88 17.47 -0.81 -5.81
CA GLU A 88 17.32 -0.77 -7.26
C GLU A 88 16.31 -1.83 -7.71
N GLN A 89 15.44 -1.44 -8.65
CA GLN A 89 14.48 -2.35 -9.28
C GLN A 89 14.61 -2.25 -10.80
N PRO A 90 14.26 -3.32 -11.54
CA PRO A 90 14.16 -3.27 -12.99
C PRO A 90 13.19 -2.17 -13.46
N ALA A 91 13.37 -1.75 -14.71
CA ALA A 91 12.45 -0.81 -15.34
C ALA A 91 11.02 -1.37 -15.41
N TYR A 92 10.05 -0.47 -15.42
CA TYR A 92 8.65 -0.85 -15.60
C TYR A 92 8.44 -1.61 -16.92
N THR A 93 7.59 -2.64 -16.90
CA THR A 93 7.21 -3.37 -18.11
C THR A 93 5.74 -3.79 -18.12
N HIS A 94 5.14 -3.75 -19.31
CA HIS A 94 3.81 -4.27 -19.61
C HIS A 94 3.79 -5.78 -19.89
N ALA A 95 4.95 -6.45 -19.81
CA ALA A 95 5.03 -7.88 -20.04
C ALA A 95 4.02 -8.64 -19.15
N PRO A 96 3.25 -9.59 -19.72
CA PRO A 96 2.35 -10.42 -18.93
C PRO A 96 3.11 -11.19 -17.86
N VAL A 97 2.55 -11.24 -16.66
CA VAL A 97 3.13 -11.99 -15.53
C VAL A 97 2.20 -13.16 -15.21
N PRO A 98 2.66 -14.41 -15.43
CA PRO A 98 1.90 -15.60 -15.06
C PRO A 98 1.55 -15.55 -13.57
N THR A 99 0.26 -15.57 -13.29
CA THR A 99 -0.27 -15.45 -11.91
C THR A 99 -1.31 -16.52 -11.60
N GLY A 100 -1.64 -17.39 -12.55
CA GLY A 100 -2.41 -18.60 -12.29
C GLY A 100 -1.79 -19.49 -11.21
N ILE A 101 -2.62 -20.36 -10.63
CA ILE A 101 -2.23 -21.34 -9.61
C ILE A 101 -2.68 -22.73 -10.01
N GLU A 102 -1.96 -23.75 -9.53
CA GLU A 102 -2.36 -25.14 -9.72
C GLU A 102 -3.77 -25.40 -9.19
N ARG A 103 -4.52 -26.25 -9.91
CA ARG A 103 -5.90 -26.59 -9.56
C ARG A 103 -6.02 -27.13 -8.14
N ASP A 104 -5.12 -28.02 -7.74
CA ASP A 104 -5.10 -28.61 -6.40
C ASP A 104 -4.90 -27.55 -5.32
N ARG A 105 -4.09 -26.51 -5.59
CA ARG A 105 -3.90 -25.38 -4.68
C ARG A 105 -5.16 -24.54 -4.56
N LEU A 106 -5.83 -24.25 -5.67
CA LEU A 106 -7.11 -23.54 -5.69
C LEU A 106 -8.17 -24.29 -4.86
N GLN A 107 -8.30 -25.60 -5.10
CA GLN A 107 -9.23 -26.48 -4.42
C GLN A 107 -8.94 -26.59 -2.92
N HIS A 108 -7.67 -26.71 -2.53
CA HIS A 108 -7.24 -26.70 -1.13
C HIS A 108 -7.58 -25.41 -0.40
N ILE A 109 -7.26 -24.25 -1.00
CA ILE A 109 -7.57 -22.94 -0.42
C ILE A 109 -9.08 -22.77 -0.30
N GLY A 110 -9.83 -23.08 -1.37
CA GLY A 110 -11.29 -22.99 -1.39
C GLY A 110 -11.95 -23.86 -0.32
N SER A 111 -11.48 -25.09 -0.14
CA SER A 111 -11.96 -26.03 0.88
C SER A 111 -11.69 -25.50 2.28
N THR A 112 -10.49 -24.97 2.52
CA THR A 112 -10.13 -24.39 3.82
C THR A 112 -11.00 -23.16 4.14
N LEU A 113 -11.22 -22.27 3.15
CA LEU A 113 -12.07 -21.08 3.29
C LEU A 113 -13.54 -21.38 3.58
N THR A 114 -14.00 -22.59 3.25
CA THR A 114 -15.39 -23.03 3.43
C THR A 114 -15.57 -24.01 4.58
N THR A 115 -14.49 -24.43 5.23
CA THR A 115 -14.52 -25.32 6.39
C THR A 115 -14.71 -24.52 7.67
N ILE A 116 -15.80 -24.81 8.40
CA ILE A 116 -16.08 -24.21 9.71
C ILE A 116 -15.64 -25.20 10.80
N PRO A 117 -14.86 -24.76 11.80
CA PRO A 117 -14.40 -25.64 12.88
C PRO A 117 -15.55 -26.29 13.64
N GLU A 118 -15.33 -27.52 14.13
CA GLU A 118 -16.29 -28.20 14.99
C GLU A 118 -16.59 -27.36 16.24
N GLY A 119 -17.88 -27.27 16.61
CA GLY A 119 -18.33 -26.45 17.73
C GLY A 119 -18.40 -24.94 17.47
N PHE A 120 -18.03 -24.46 16.28
CA PHE A 120 -18.16 -23.05 15.92
C PHE A 120 -19.57 -22.72 15.41
N ASN A 121 -20.26 -21.84 16.14
CA ASN A 121 -21.63 -21.43 15.85
C ASN A 121 -21.62 -20.28 14.85
N LEU A 122 -21.61 -20.61 13.56
CA LEU A 122 -21.67 -19.59 12.52
C LEU A 122 -23.06 -18.92 12.47
N ASN A 123 -23.10 -17.61 12.19
CA ASN A 123 -24.36 -16.89 11.98
C ASN A 123 -25.28 -17.64 10.98
N PRO A 124 -26.59 -17.79 11.26
CA PRO A 124 -27.50 -18.59 10.42
C PRO A 124 -27.53 -18.18 8.95
N THR A 125 -27.41 -16.89 8.63
CA THR A 125 -27.40 -16.42 7.23
C THR A 125 -26.13 -16.85 6.52
N LEU A 126 -24.97 -16.77 7.19
CA LEU A 126 -23.69 -17.20 6.62
C LEU A 126 -23.67 -18.72 6.43
N ALA A 127 -24.16 -19.47 7.41
CA ALA A 127 -24.24 -20.93 7.35
C ALA A 127 -25.19 -21.43 6.26
N LYS A 128 -26.33 -20.75 6.05
CA LYS A 128 -27.35 -21.17 5.07
C LYS A 128 -27.12 -20.66 3.65
N ARG A 129 -26.42 -19.53 3.47
CA ARG A 129 -26.32 -18.86 2.16
C ARG A 129 -24.90 -18.62 1.69
N PHE A 130 -24.01 -18.19 2.58
CA PHE A 130 -22.66 -17.76 2.19
C PHE A 130 -21.72 -18.95 1.96
N ILE A 131 -21.60 -19.83 2.96
CA ILE A 131 -20.72 -21.01 2.89
C ILE A 131 -21.19 -22.01 1.81
N PRO A 132 -22.47 -22.41 1.76
CA PRO A 132 -22.92 -23.38 0.75
C PRO A 132 -22.71 -22.90 -0.69
N ARG A 133 -22.93 -21.60 -0.98
CA ARG A 133 -22.69 -21.03 -2.31
C ARG A 133 -21.23 -21.15 -2.73
N ARG A 134 -20.28 -20.93 -1.81
CA ARG A 134 -18.85 -21.07 -2.10
C ARG A 134 -18.44 -22.53 -2.29
N ILE A 135 -19.00 -23.45 -1.51
CA ILE A 135 -18.79 -24.89 -1.68
C ILE A 135 -19.29 -25.35 -3.05
N GLU A 136 -20.49 -24.95 -3.43
CA GLU A 136 -21.07 -25.28 -4.74
C GLU A 136 -20.23 -24.69 -5.88
N ALA A 137 -19.84 -23.42 -5.79
CA ALA A 137 -18.96 -22.80 -6.78
C ALA A 137 -17.61 -23.52 -6.90
N LEU A 138 -17.02 -23.95 -5.79
CA LEU A 138 -15.77 -24.69 -5.80
C LEU A 138 -15.91 -26.07 -6.45
N HIS A 139 -16.99 -26.79 -6.15
CA HIS A 139 -17.28 -28.11 -6.72
C HIS A 139 -17.57 -28.05 -8.22
N ASN A 140 -18.35 -27.05 -8.65
CA ASN A 140 -18.78 -26.92 -10.04
C ASN A 140 -17.76 -26.20 -10.93
N GLY A 141 -16.65 -25.71 -10.37
CA GLY A 141 -15.67 -24.89 -11.09
C GLY A 141 -16.15 -23.47 -11.41
N GLY A 142 -17.15 -22.98 -10.69
CA GLY A 142 -17.77 -21.66 -10.85
C GLY A 142 -19.27 -21.68 -10.52
N PRO A 143 -19.91 -20.51 -10.42
CA PRO A 143 -19.36 -19.17 -10.58
C PRO A 143 -18.61 -18.67 -9.33
N ILE A 144 -17.36 -18.21 -9.51
CA ILE A 144 -16.54 -17.61 -8.44
C ILE A 144 -16.81 -16.10 -8.38
N ASP A 145 -17.24 -15.61 -7.22
CA ASP A 145 -17.51 -14.19 -6.98
C ASP A 145 -16.26 -13.40 -6.57
N TRP A 146 -16.40 -12.07 -6.46
CA TRP A 146 -15.31 -11.15 -6.19
C TRP A 146 -14.57 -11.44 -4.87
N ALA A 147 -15.33 -11.70 -3.80
CA ALA A 147 -14.77 -11.93 -2.48
C ALA A 147 -14.10 -13.30 -2.36
N PHE A 148 -14.60 -14.29 -3.09
CA PHE A 148 -13.98 -15.60 -3.13
C PHE A 148 -12.69 -15.58 -3.95
N ALA A 149 -12.68 -14.91 -5.11
CA ALA A 149 -11.46 -14.67 -5.89
C ALA A 149 -10.39 -13.91 -5.09
N GLU A 150 -10.78 -12.88 -4.33
CA GLU A 150 -9.90 -12.16 -3.41
C GLU A 150 -9.25 -13.10 -2.38
N SER A 151 -10.07 -13.93 -1.74
CA SER A 151 -9.61 -14.89 -0.73
C SER A 151 -8.69 -15.95 -1.33
N LEU A 152 -8.96 -16.41 -2.55
CA LEU A 152 -8.08 -17.32 -3.30
C LEU A 152 -6.72 -16.66 -3.60
N ALA A 153 -6.71 -15.37 -3.97
CA ALA A 153 -5.47 -14.64 -4.22
C ALA A 153 -4.62 -14.51 -2.95
N PHE A 154 -5.27 -14.17 -1.82
CA PHE A 154 -4.60 -14.11 -0.52
C PHE A 154 -4.04 -15.47 -0.13
N GLY A 155 -4.85 -16.53 -0.18
CA GLY A 155 -4.40 -17.87 0.18
C GLY A 155 -3.22 -18.36 -0.67
N ALA A 156 -3.26 -18.08 -1.98
CA ALA A 156 -2.18 -18.45 -2.87
C ALA A 156 -0.88 -17.71 -2.54
N LEU A 157 -0.94 -16.41 -2.23
CA LEU A 157 0.24 -15.64 -1.81
C LEU A 157 0.80 -16.14 -0.48
N LEU A 158 -0.07 -16.45 0.48
CA LEU A 158 0.33 -16.96 1.79
C LEU A 158 1.07 -18.30 1.67
N MET A 159 0.55 -19.22 0.84
CA MET A 159 1.21 -20.50 0.55
C MET A 159 2.48 -20.36 -0.31
N GLU A 160 2.70 -19.21 -0.94
CA GLU A 160 3.92 -18.87 -1.68
C GLU A 160 4.95 -18.12 -0.83
N GLY A 161 4.71 -17.99 0.48
CA GLY A 161 5.62 -17.31 1.40
C GLY A 161 5.49 -15.79 1.41
N ASN A 162 4.47 -15.22 0.76
CA ASN A 162 4.20 -13.77 0.76
C ASN A 162 3.14 -13.45 1.83
N PRO A 163 3.50 -12.74 2.92
CA PRO A 163 2.53 -12.31 3.90
C PRO A 163 1.49 -11.37 3.28
N VAL A 164 0.30 -11.29 3.86
CA VAL A 164 -0.78 -10.43 3.35
C VAL A 164 -1.31 -9.58 4.49
N ARG A 165 -1.31 -8.26 4.31
CA ARG A 165 -1.86 -7.28 5.24
C ARG A 165 -3.00 -6.51 4.57
N LEU A 166 -4.16 -6.51 5.22
CA LEU A 166 -5.31 -5.70 4.86
C LEU A 166 -5.74 -4.84 6.06
N SER A 167 -5.68 -3.53 5.90
CA SER A 167 -6.21 -2.58 6.87
C SER A 167 -7.25 -1.66 6.25
N GLY A 168 -8.22 -1.27 7.06
CA GLY A 168 -9.29 -0.38 6.63
C GLY A 168 -10.44 -0.45 7.63
N GLN A 169 -11.37 0.49 7.52
CA GLN A 169 -12.55 0.48 8.39
C GLN A 169 -13.43 -0.70 8.01
N ASP A 170 -13.74 -1.56 9.00
CA ASP A 170 -14.57 -2.76 8.84
C ASP A 170 -14.11 -3.79 7.78
N CYS A 171 -12.85 -3.73 7.34
CA CYS A 171 -12.34 -4.55 6.23
C CYS A 171 -12.42 -6.07 6.51
N ARG A 172 -12.44 -6.51 7.78
CA ARG A 172 -12.59 -7.93 8.16
C ARG A 172 -13.88 -8.55 7.63
N ARG A 173 -15.00 -7.84 7.82
CA ARG A 173 -16.31 -8.22 7.26
C ARG A 173 -16.43 -7.76 5.81
N GLY A 174 -15.84 -6.60 5.52
CA GLY A 174 -16.09 -5.79 4.33
C GLY A 174 -17.26 -4.84 4.59
N THR A 175 -17.14 -3.60 4.12
CA THR A 175 -18.20 -2.57 4.19
C THR A 175 -19.53 -3.14 3.68
N PHE A 176 -19.48 -3.82 2.53
CA PHE A 176 -20.64 -4.41 1.85
C PHE A 176 -20.99 -5.83 2.32
N SER A 177 -20.39 -6.30 3.43
CA SER A 177 -20.57 -7.65 3.97
C SER A 177 -20.30 -8.77 2.95
N HIS A 178 -19.32 -8.55 2.06
CA HIS A 178 -18.95 -9.50 1.01
C HIS A 178 -17.78 -10.41 1.40
N ARG A 179 -16.84 -9.91 2.21
CA ARG A 179 -15.52 -10.54 2.41
C ARG A 179 -15.54 -11.68 3.42
N HIS A 180 -15.96 -11.38 4.64
CA HIS A 180 -15.92 -12.30 5.78
C HIS A 180 -14.56 -12.99 5.98
N ALA A 181 -13.47 -12.23 5.93
CA ALA A 181 -12.11 -12.76 6.22
C ALA A 181 -11.95 -13.19 7.69
N VAL A 182 -12.82 -12.69 8.58
CA VAL A 182 -12.93 -13.12 9.98
C VAL A 182 -14.38 -13.49 10.27
N PHE A 183 -14.60 -14.74 10.64
CA PHE A 183 -15.87 -15.18 11.20
C PHE A 183 -15.89 -14.96 12.72
N TYR A 184 -17.07 -14.68 13.25
CA TYR A 184 -17.31 -14.58 14.69
C TYR A 184 -18.32 -15.65 15.09
N ASP A 185 -17.98 -16.40 16.13
CA ASP A 185 -18.90 -17.34 16.75
C ASP A 185 -20.09 -16.56 17.33
N TYR A 186 -21.29 -17.01 17.01
CA TYR A 186 -22.54 -16.31 17.29
C TYR A 186 -22.84 -16.21 18.79
N GLU A 187 -22.35 -17.16 19.59
CA GLU A 187 -22.61 -17.24 21.03
C GLU A 187 -21.46 -16.65 21.85
N THR A 188 -20.22 -16.96 21.48
CA THR A 188 -19.02 -16.68 22.27
C THR A 188 -18.20 -15.49 21.77
N ARG A 189 -18.48 -15.02 20.54
CA ARG A 189 -17.68 -13.99 19.84
C ARG A 189 -16.23 -14.41 19.55
N ALA A 190 -15.90 -15.69 19.70
CA ALA A 190 -14.62 -16.23 19.28
C ALA A 190 -14.38 -15.97 17.80
N ARG A 191 -13.14 -15.68 17.40
CA ARG A 191 -12.78 -15.39 16.01
C ARG A 191 -12.25 -16.63 15.33
N HIS A 192 -12.66 -16.86 14.09
CA HIS A 192 -12.05 -17.83 13.20
C HIS A 192 -11.61 -17.15 11.91
N ILE A 193 -10.35 -17.36 11.52
CA ILE A 193 -9.71 -16.75 10.36
C ILE A 193 -9.19 -17.89 9.49
N ALA A 194 -9.99 -18.36 8.53
CA ALA A 194 -9.64 -19.54 7.72
C ALA A 194 -8.30 -19.40 6.98
N LEU A 195 -7.96 -18.17 6.57
CA LEU A 195 -6.68 -17.85 5.92
C LEU A 195 -5.45 -18.01 6.82
N GLU A 196 -5.59 -18.23 8.13
CA GLU A 196 -4.48 -18.55 9.05
C GLU A 196 -4.23 -20.07 9.18
N HIS A 197 -5.00 -20.91 8.46
CA HIS A 197 -5.02 -22.36 8.62
C HIS A 197 -4.89 -23.14 7.29
N LEU A 198 -4.26 -22.56 6.28
CA LEU A 198 -3.99 -23.18 4.98
C LEU A 198 -2.87 -24.23 5.03
N ALA A 199 -1.77 -23.94 5.73
CA ALA A 199 -0.62 -24.85 5.83
C ALA A 199 0.22 -24.53 7.09
N PRO A 200 0.99 -25.49 7.64
CA PRO A 200 1.84 -25.23 8.81
C PRO A 200 2.93 -24.17 8.59
N ASP A 201 3.41 -24.04 7.36
CA ASP A 201 4.51 -23.16 6.94
C ASP A 201 4.06 -21.94 6.13
N GLN A 202 2.74 -21.69 6.06
CA GLN A 202 2.22 -20.52 5.34
C GLN A 202 2.76 -19.19 5.91
N ALA A 203 2.79 -18.16 5.07
CA ALA A 203 3.05 -16.81 5.52
C ALA A 203 1.90 -16.25 6.38
N LYS A 204 2.17 -15.13 7.05
CA LYS A 204 1.24 -14.50 7.98
C LYS A 204 0.14 -13.73 7.26
N PHE A 205 -1.11 -14.00 7.64
CA PHE A 205 -2.27 -13.18 7.27
C PHE A 205 -2.56 -12.14 8.36
N CYS A 206 -2.79 -10.90 7.96
CA CYS A 206 -2.84 -9.74 8.84
C CYS A 206 -4.04 -8.85 8.47
N VAL A 207 -5.23 -9.13 9.03
CA VAL A 207 -6.45 -8.35 8.74
C VAL A 207 -6.92 -7.51 9.93
N TYR A 208 -6.96 -6.19 9.76
CA TYR A 208 -7.19 -5.23 10.83
C TYR A 208 -8.29 -4.22 10.48
N ASN A 209 -9.39 -4.25 11.23
CA ASN A 209 -10.28 -3.10 11.30
C ASN A 209 -9.49 -1.93 11.88
N SER A 210 -9.27 -0.89 11.06
CA SER A 210 -8.52 0.28 11.48
C SER A 210 -9.34 1.19 12.41
N LEU A 211 -8.67 2.17 13.00
CA LEU A 211 -9.37 3.34 13.55
C LEU A 211 -10.07 4.10 12.42
N LEU A 212 -11.01 4.97 12.79
CA LEU A 212 -11.71 5.86 11.85
C LEU A 212 -10.81 7.04 11.46
N SER A 213 -9.74 6.73 10.71
CA SER A 213 -8.75 7.69 10.22
C SER A 213 -8.14 7.19 8.91
N GLU A 214 -8.24 7.99 7.85
CA GLU A 214 -7.66 7.67 6.55
C GLU A 214 -6.19 8.08 6.52
N PHE A 215 -5.88 9.32 6.92
CA PHE A 215 -4.54 9.91 6.85
C PHE A 215 -3.48 9.07 7.59
N ALA A 216 -3.71 8.77 8.86
CA ALA A 216 -2.72 8.10 9.69
C ALA A 216 -2.59 6.61 9.33
N VAL A 217 -3.70 5.97 8.95
CA VAL A 217 -3.71 4.54 8.61
C VAL A 217 -3.05 4.30 7.25
N LEU A 218 -3.38 5.11 6.23
CA LEU A 218 -2.73 5.01 4.92
C LEU A 218 -1.23 5.33 5.02
N GLY A 219 -0.84 6.33 5.83
CA GLY A 219 0.58 6.61 6.10
C GLY A 219 1.29 5.46 6.81
N CYS A 220 0.63 4.78 7.74
CA CYS A 220 1.15 3.59 8.41
C CYS A 220 1.33 2.42 7.43
N ASP A 221 0.35 2.18 6.56
CA ASP A 221 0.41 1.11 5.56
C ASP A 221 1.43 1.39 4.47
N TYR A 222 1.63 2.65 4.09
CA TYR A 222 2.77 3.06 3.26
C TYR A 222 4.10 2.75 3.95
N GLY A 223 4.24 3.04 5.26
CA GLY A 223 5.41 2.63 6.02
C GLY A 223 5.65 1.11 6.03
N TYR A 224 4.58 0.32 6.13
CA TYR A 224 4.67 -1.14 6.06
C TYR A 224 5.11 -1.66 4.69
N SER A 225 4.65 -1.06 3.59
CA SER A 225 5.07 -1.50 2.25
C SER A 225 6.56 -1.26 2.01
N LEU A 226 7.14 -0.23 2.65
CA LEU A 226 8.59 0.02 2.63
C LEU A 226 9.36 -0.91 3.58
N GLY A 227 8.86 -1.07 4.81
CA GLY A 227 9.55 -1.83 5.86
C GLY A 227 9.50 -3.35 5.68
N TYR A 228 8.49 -3.87 4.98
CA TYR A 228 8.37 -5.29 4.70
C TYR A 228 7.87 -5.59 3.28
N PRO A 229 8.74 -5.40 2.27
CA PRO A 229 8.35 -5.41 0.87
C PRO A 229 7.80 -6.77 0.37
N GLN A 230 8.13 -7.90 1.01
CA GLN A 230 7.55 -9.20 0.64
C GLN A 230 6.05 -9.31 0.99
N MET A 231 5.53 -8.44 1.86
CA MET A 231 4.13 -8.47 2.27
C MET A 231 3.23 -7.71 1.30
N LEU A 232 2.16 -8.33 0.83
CA LEU A 232 1.09 -7.63 0.10
C LEU A 232 0.37 -6.73 1.07
N THR A 233 0.68 -5.44 1.02
CA THR A 233 0.07 -4.44 1.90
C THR A 233 -1.05 -3.74 1.17
N MET A 234 -2.26 -3.82 1.72
CA MET A 234 -3.47 -3.22 1.19
C MET A 234 -4.11 -2.30 2.21
N TRP A 235 -4.51 -1.11 1.75
CA TRP A 235 -5.38 -0.21 2.48
C TRP A 235 -6.73 -0.10 1.76
N GLU A 236 -7.82 -0.33 2.49
CA GLU A 236 -9.19 -0.23 1.98
C GLU A 236 -9.92 0.98 2.58
N ALA A 237 -10.35 1.88 1.71
CA ALA A 237 -11.27 2.95 2.09
C ALA A 237 -12.68 2.35 2.28
N GLN A 238 -13.46 2.86 3.24
CA GLN A 238 -14.83 2.39 3.43
C GLN A 238 -15.69 2.64 2.17
N PHE A 239 -15.56 3.83 1.60
CA PHE A 239 -15.92 4.21 0.22
C PHE A 239 -14.74 4.97 -0.38
N GLY A 240 -14.52 4.84 -1.69
CA GLY A 240 -13.36 5.45 -2.33
C GLY A 240 -13.34 6.98 -2.23
N ASP A 241 -14.52 7.59 -2.10
CA ASP A 241 -14.74 9.02 -1.92
C ASP A 241 -13.93 9.59 -0.73
N PHE A 242 -13.72 8.80 0.33
CA PHE A 242 -13.04 9.20 1.57
C PHE A 242 -11.51 9.18 1.49
N SER A 243 -10.94 8.66 0.39
CA SER A 243 -9.48 8.68 0.18
C SER A 243 -8.86 10.08 0.21
N ASN A 244 -9.66 11.12 -0.07
CA ASN A 244 -9.26 12.52 0.03
C ASN A 244 -8.83 12.94 1.46
N GLY A 245 -9.28 12.25 2.52
CA GLY A 245 -8.81 12.47 3.88
C GLY A 245 -7.32 12.18 4.06
N ALA A 246 -6.74 11.37 3.17
CA ALA A 246 -5.33 11.02 3.13
C ALA A 246 -4.58 11.64 1.93
N GLN A 247 -5.09 12.73 1.35
CA GLN A 247 -4.54 13.32 0.12
C GLN A 247 -3.03 13.64 0.21
N VAL A 248 -2.54 14.12 1.36
CA VAL A 248 -1.10 14.40 1.53
C VAL A 248 -0.27 13.12 1.42
N ILE A 249 -0.77 11.98 1.90
CA ILE A 249 -0.08 10.70 1.77
C ILE A 249 -0.06 10.27 0.30
N ILE A 250 -1.17 10.46 -0.40
CA ILE A 250 -1.28 10.16 -1.83
C ILE A 250 -0.28 11.00 -2.63
N ASP A 251 -0.32 12.33 -2.46
CA ASP A 251 0.46 13.28 -3.28
C ASP A 251 1.95 13.24 -2.95
N GLN A 252 2.29 13.21 -1.66
CA GLN A 252 3.66 13.41 -1.20
C GLN A 252 4.41 12.10 -0.96
N PHE A 253 3.75 10.95 -1.06
CA PHE A 253 4.41 9.66 -0.89
C PHE A 253 4.03 8.70 -2.02
N ILE A 254 2.77 8.30 -2.10
CA ILE A 254 2.36 7.22 -3.01
C ILE A 254 2.64 7.57 -4.48
N SER A 255 2.33 8.78 -4.93
CA SER A 255 2.52 9.17 -6.33
C SER A 255 3.94 9.66 -6.69
N SER A 256 4.79 9.98 -5.70
CA SER A 256 6.01 10.75 -5.96
C SER A 256 7.26 10.31 -5.20
N ALA A 257 7.17 9.36 -4.26
CA ALA A 257 8.32 8.93 -3.46
C ALA A 257 9.41 8.25 -4.27
N GLU A 258 9.05 7.48 -5.30
CA GLU A 258 10.04 6.85 -6.18
C GLU A 258 10.83 7.92 -6.93
N SER A 259 10.18 8.90 -7.55
CA SER A 259 10.88 9.99 -8.25
C SER A 259 11.72 10.88 -7.31
N LYS A 260 11.22 11.17 -6.10
CA LYS A 260 11.91 12.09 -5.16
C LYS A 260 13.02 11.42 -4.36
N TRP A 261 12.83 10.18 -3.95
CA TRP A 261 13.64 9.50 -2.95
C TRP A 261 14.07 8.10 -3.38
N GLN A 262 13.78 7.70 -4.63
CA GLN A 262 14.10 6.38 -5.15
C GLN A 262 13.54 5.25 -4.27
N THR A 263 12.36 5.50 -3.69
CA THR A 263 11.74 4.60 -2.71
C THR A 263 10.53 3.91 -3.35
N PRO A 264 10.70 2.70 -3.92
CA PRO A 264 9.60 1.99 -4.55
C PRO A 264 8.65 1.39 -3.51
N SER A 265 7.37 1.33 -3.85
CA SER A 265 6.30 0.78 -3.01
C SER A 265 5.32 0.02 -3.88
N ASP A 266 4.77 -1.09 -3.38
CA ASP A 266 3.72 -1.86 -4.04
C ASP A 266 2.40 -1.85 -3.26
N LEU A 267 2.22 -0.82 -2.41
CA LEU A 267 0.99 -0.57 -1.66
C LEU A 267 -0.22 -0.59 -2.60
N VAL A 268 -1.23 -1.36 -2.22
CA VAL A 268 -2.50 -1.43 -2.95
C VAL A 268 -3.55 -0.59 -2.23
N MET A 269 -4.17 0.33 -2.94
CA MET A 269 -5.32 1.11 -2.45
C MET A 269 -6.61 0.54 -3.05
N LEU A 270 -7.52 0.10 -2.18
CA LEU A 270 -8.82 -0.44 -2.55
C LEU A 270 -9.88 0.65 -2.31
N LEU A 271 -10.43 1.19 -3.41
CA LEU A 271 -11.30 2.37 -3.39
C LEU A 271 -12.68 2.04 -3.98
N PRO A 272 -13.70 1.74 -3.15
CA PRO A 272 -15.03 1.44 -3.64
C PRO A 272 -15.61 2.56 -4.52
N HIS A 273 -15.93 2.25 -5.77
CA HIS A 273 -16.32 3.21 -6.81
C HIS A 273 -17.48 2.66 -7.63
N ALA A 274 -18.58 3.42 -7.75
CA ALA A 274 -19.67 3.18 -8.71
C ALA A 274 -20.77 4.25 -8.57
N TYR A 275 -21.37 4.66 -9.68
CA TYR A 275 -22.52 5.57 -9.69
C TYR A 275 -23.83 4.80 -9.55
N GLU A 276 -24.26 4.58 -8.31
CA GLU A 276 -25.41 3.73 -7.95
C GLU A 276 -26.53 4.50 -7.24
N GLY A 277 -26.53 5.83 -7.36
CA GLY A 277 -27.58 6.69 -6.77
C GLY A 277 -27.45 6.93 -5.26
N GLN A 278 -26.31 6.62 -4.65
CA GLN A 278 -26.06 6.78 -3.20
C GLN A 278 -25.59 8.20 -2.79
N GLY A 279 -25.57 9.14 -3.73
CA GLY A 279 -25.19 10.54 -3.48
C GLY A 279 -23.70 10.84 -3.69
N PRO A 280 -23.29 12.10 -3.45
CA PRO A 280 -21.99 12.63 -3.87
C PRO A 280 -20.79 12.05 -3.09
N GLU A 281 -20.97 11.56 -1.86
CA GLU A 281 -19.91 10.99 -1.01
C GLU A 281 -19.87 9.45 -1.01
N HIS A 282 -20.66 8.81 -1.86
CA HIS A 282 -20.73 7.34 -1.94
C HIS A 282 -20.78 6.88 -3.39
N SER A 283 -20.13 7.61 -4.31
CA SER A 283 -20.21 7.31 -5.75
C SER A 283 -18.83 7.25 -6.41
N SER A 284 -17.95 8.20 -6.10
CA SER A 284 -16.72 8.42 -6.84
C SER A 284 -15.49 8.43 -5.95
N ALA A 285 -14.66 7.40 -6.15
CA ALA A 285 -13.26 7.39 -5.76
C ALA A 285 -12.36 8.45 -6.44
N ARG A 286 -12.92 9.34 -7.29
CA ARG A 286 -12.18 10.39 -8.01
C ARG A 286 -11.06 9.83 -8.90
N LEU A 287 -11.42 8.83 -9.71
CA LEU A 287 -10.51 8.17 -10.66
C LEU A 287 -9.68 9.17 -11.47
N GLU A 288 -10.31 10.27 -11.91
CA GLU A 288 -9.68 11.34 -12.67
C GLU A 288 -8.49 11.99 -11.95
N ARG A 289 -8.53 12.08 -10.62
CA ARG A 289 -7.43 12.65 -9.83
C ARG A 289 -6.24 11.72 -9.80
N PHE A 290 -6.47 10.42 -9.64
CA PHE A 290 -5.39 9.45 -9.74
C PHE A 290 -4.79 9.47 -11.15
N LEU A 291 -5.60 9.49 -12.20
CA LEU A 291 -5.09 9.60 -13.57
C LEU A 291 -4.28 10.89 -13.79
N GLN A 292 -4.67 12.02 -13.20
CA GLN A 292 -3.91 13.28 -13.26
C GLN A 292 -2.55 13.19 -12.54
N LEU A 293 -2.45 12.38 -11.49
CA LEU A 293 -1.20 12.15 -10.75
C LEU A 293 -0.27 11.15 -11.45
N CYS A 294 -0.75 10.39 -12.45
CA CYS A 294 0.08 9.44 -13.18
C CYS A 294 1.10 10.16 -14.08
N ALA A 295 2.38 9.84 -13.90
CA ALA A 295 3.48 10.25 -14.77
C ALA A 295 4.66 9.29 -14.57
N GLU A 296 5.47 9.07 -15.61
CA GLU A 296 6.73 8.28 -15.51
C GLU A 296 6.55 6.91 -14.81
N ASP A 297 5.48 6.19 -15.14
CA ASP A 297 5.13 4.89 -14.58
C ASP A 297 5.08 4.86 -13.04
N ASN A 298 4.78 5.99 -12.39
CA ASN A 298 4.81 6.13 -10.93
C ASN A 298 3.77 5.25 -10.21
N MET A 299 2.63 4.98 -10.82
CA MET A 299 1.58 4.13 -10.25
C MET A 299 0.70 3.46 -11.32
N ILE A 300 -0.01 2.42 -10.90
CA ILE A 300 -0.94 1.67 -11.74
C ILE A 300 -2.36 1.97 -11.28
N VAL A 301 -3.23 2.43 -12.18
CA VAL A 301 -4.64 2.70 -11.87
C VAL A 301 -5.52 1.71 -12.62
N GLY A 302 -6.34 0.95 -11.88
CA GLY A 302 -7.16 -0.12 -12.41
C GLY A 302 -8.64 0.02 -12.05
N ASN A 303 -9.51 -0.26 -13.01
CA ASN A 303 -10.95 -0.41 -12.81
C ASN A 303 -11.38 -1.76 -13.41
N PHE A 304 -11.40 -2.79 -12.59
CA PHE A 304 -11.58 -4.17 -13.05
C PHE A 304 -13.06 -4.53 -13.11
N THR A 305 -13.39 -5.48 -13.99
CA THR A 305 -14.79 -5.88 -14.23
C THR A 305 -15.07 -7.36 -13.92
N THR A 306 -14.03 -8.17 -13.67
CA THR A 306 -14.18 -9.59 -13.33
C THR A 306 -13.41 -9.98 -12.06
N PRO A 307 -13.88 -10.98 -11.30
CA PRO A 307 -13.15 -11.51 -10.14
C PRO A 307 -11.75 -12.04 -10.48
N ALA A 308 -11.56 -12.72 -11.62
CA ALA A 308 -10.26 -13.22 -12.06
C ALA A 308 -9.24 -12.08 -12.29
N GLN A 309 -9.67 -10.96 -12.87
CA GLN A 309 -8.81 -9.78 -13.03
C GLN A 309 -8.33 -9.24 -11.68
N TYR A 310 -9.20 -9.21 -10.67
CA TYR A 310 -8.82 -8.79 -9.33
C TYR A 310 -7.83 -9.78 -8.68
N PHE A 311 -8.08 -11.09 -8.79
CA PHE A 311 -7.16 -12.13 -8.33
C PHE A 311 -5.77 -11.97 -8.94
N HIS A 312 -5.69 -11.82 -10.26
CA HIS A 312 -4.42 -11.68 -10.96
C HIS A 312 -3.72 -10.37 -10.61
N ALA A 313 -4.46 -9.25 -10.50
CA ALA A 313 -3.88 -7.97 -10.14
C ALA A 313 -3.20 -8.00 -8.75
N LEU A 314 -3.85 -8.61 -7.76
CA LEU A 314 -3.28 -8.76 -6.41
C LEU A 314 -2.01 -9.62 -6.41
N ARG A 315 -2.04 -10.76 -7.10
CA ARG A 315 -0.88 -11.65 -7.21
C ARG A 315 0.27 -11.03 -8.01
N ARG A 316 -0.06 -10.26 -9.05
CA ARG A 316 0.91 -9.56 -9.88
C ARG A 316 1.78 -8.58 -9.09
N GLN A 317 1.25 -7.96 -8.03
CA GLN A 317 2.04 -7.08 -7.14
C GLN A 317 3.23 -7.78 -6.47
N LYS A 318 3.18 -9.12 -6.32
CA LYS A 318 4.27 -9.91 -5.69
C LYS A 318 4.98 -10.87 -6.63
N ARG A 319 4.50 -10.99 -7.87
CA ARG A 319 5.12 -11.80 -8.92
C ARG A 319 5.93 -10.96 -9.91
N ARG A 320 5.78 -9.63 -9.90
CA ARG A 320 6.66 -8.70 -10.62
C ARG A 320 8.00 -8.56 -9.92
N ASP A 321 9.03 -8.29 -10.71
CA ASP A 321 10.40 -8.00 -10.26
C ASP A 321 10.60 -6.51 -9.90
N PHE A 322 9.62 -5.66 -10.22
CA PHE A 322 9.54 -4.27 -9.81
C PHE A 322 8.26 -3.99 -8.99
N ARG A 323 8.28 -2.91 -8.22
CA ARG A 323 7.19 -2.52 -7.31
C ARG A 323 6.61 -1.18 -7.73
N LYS A 324 5.28 -1.13 -7.88
CA LYS A 324 4.52 0.09 -8.14
C LYS A 324 3.24 0.10 -7.32
N PRO A 325 2.80 1.25 -6.78
CA PRO A 325 1.50 1.35 -6.14
C PRO A 325 0.38 0.95 -7.10
N LEU A 326 -0.63 0.28 -6.57
CA LEU A 326 -1.80 -0.14 -7.35
C LEU A 326 -3.06 0.50 -6.77
N ILE A 327 -3.67 1.39 -7.53
CA ILE A 327 -4.92 2.06 -7.18
C ILE A 327 -6.07 1.33 -7.86
N VAL A 328 -6.92 0.67 -7.08
CA VAL A 328 -8.04 -0.13 -7.60
C VAL A 328 -9.36 0.56 -7.30
N MET A 329 -10.10 0.89 -8.35
CA MET A 329 -11.52 1.23 -8.27
C MET A 329 -12.29 -0.05 -7.98
N THR A 330 -12.39 -0.43 -6.71
CA THR A 330 -13.05 -1.68 -6.32
C THR A 330 -14.57 -1.54 -6.49
N PRO A 331 -15.27 -2.62 -6.85
CA PRO A 331 -16.69 -2.52 -7.12
C PRO A 331 -17.55 -2.43 -5.85
N LYS A 332 -18.79 -2.00 -6.05
CA LYS A 332 -19.87 -2.09 -5.05
C LYS A 332 -20.94 -3.09 -5.50
N SER A 333 -21.74 -2.78 -6.52
CA SER A 333 -22.75 -3.72 -7.03
C SER A 333 -22.17 -4.97 -7.68
N LEU A 334 -21.00 -4.90 -8.34
CA LEU A 334 -20.40 -6.10 -8.96
C LEU A 334 -20.01 -7.17 -7.94
N LEU A 335 -19.95 -6.84 -6.64
CA LEU A 335 -19.72 -7.81 -5.57
C LEU A 335 -20.79 -8.92 -5.52
N THR A 336 -22.00 -8.65 -6.04
CA THR A 336 -23.12 -9.59 -5.97
C THR A 336 -23.81 -9.85 -7.31
N ARG A 337 -23.39 -9.19 -8.40
CA ARG A 337 -24.00 -9.40 -9.72
C ARG A 337 -23.66 -10.77 -10.30
N ALA A 338 -24.65 -11.43 -10.89
CA ALA A 338 -24.48 -12.76 -11.46
C ALA A 338 -23.59 -12.73 -12.72
N GLU A 339 -23.54 -11.59 -13.40
CA GLU A 339 -22.72 -11.35 -14.58
C GLU A 339 -21.25 -11.06 -14.23
N ALA A 340 -20.97 -10.67 -12.99
CA ALA A 340 -19.64 -10.31 -12.53
C ALA A 340 -18.97 -11.48 -11.77
N VAL A 341 -18.85 -12.61 -12.46
CA VAL A 341 -18.30 -13.86 -11.95
C VAL A 341 -17.21 -14.40 -12.87
N SER A 342 -16.35 -15.26 -12.35
CA SER A 342 -15.31 -15.96 -13.12
C SER A 342 -15.42 -17.47 -12.96
N GLN A 343 -14.83 -18.21 -13.89
CA GLN A 343 -14.75 -19.67 -13.85
C GLN A 343 -13.40 -20.10 -13.27
N GLU A 344 -13.33 -21.32 -12.74
CA GLU A 344 -12.09 -21.90 -12.20
C GLU A 344 -10.94 -21.82 -13.21
N SER A 345 -11.21 -22.07 -14.50
CA SER A 345 -10.24 -21.98 -15.59
C SER A 345 -9.53 -20.64 -15.68
N ASP A 346 -10.18 -19.56 -15.25
CA ASP A 346 -9.63 -18.21 -15.30
C ASP A 346 -8.55 -17.98 -14.23
N PHE A 347 -8.32 -18.93 -13.32
CA PHE A 347 -7.35 -18.83 -12.23
C PHE A 347 -6.19 -19.83 -12.37
N LEU A 348 -6.22 -20.72 -13.36
CA LEU A 348 -5.31 -21.86 -13.53
C LEU A 348 -3.99 -21.50 -14.25
N PRO A 349 -2.97 -22.39 -14.30
CA PRO A 349 -1.71 -22.08 -14.95
C PRO A 349 -1.90 -21.66 -16.43
N GLY A 350 -1.08 -20.71 -16.89
CA GLY A 350 -1.23 -20.09 -18.21
C GLY A 350 -2.13 -18.83 -18.22
N THR A 351 -2.86 -18.56 -17.14
CA THR A 351 -3.63 -17.32 -16.98
C THR A 351 -2.83 -16.19 -16.33
N CYS A 352 -3.22 -14.96 -16.64
CA CYS A 352 -2.64 -13.75 -16.09
C CYS A 352 -3.59 -12.55 -16.22
N PHE A 353 -3.25 -11.46 -15.54
CA PHE A 353 -3.96 -10.18 -15.67
C PHE A 353 -3.93 -9.69 -17.11
N GLN A 354 -5.10 -9.34 -17.65
CA GLN A 354 -5.26 -8.75 -18.97
C GLN A 354 -5.41 -7.24 -18.87
N GLU A 355 -4.54 -6.46 -19.51
CA GLU A 355 -4.69 -4.98 -19.50
C GLU A 355 -5.92 -4.52 -20.28
N ILE A 356 -6.33 -5.31 -21.29
CA ILE A 356 -7.52 -5.09 -22.10
C ILE A 356 -8.25 -6.43 -22.21
N LEU A 357 -9.54 -6.45 -21.84
CA LEU A 357 -10.39 -7.62 -22.06
C LEU A 357 -10.99 -7.58 -23.47
N PRO A 358 -10.86 -8.65 -24.27
CA PRO A 358 -11.50 -8.71 -25.58
C PRO A 358 -13.02 -8.79 -25.45
N ASP A 359 -13.75 -8.27 -26.44
CA ASP A 359 -15.21 -8.46 -26.51
C ASP A 359 -15.50 -9.96 -26.78
N PRO A 360 -16.26 -10.64 -25.91
CA PRO A 360 -16.60 -12.05 -26.13
C PRO A 360 -17.66 -12.25 -27.22
N LYS A 361 -18.27 -11.18 -27.75
CA LYS A 361 -19.28 -11.28 -28.81
C LYS A 361 -18.62 -11.47 -30.16
N THR A 362 -19.07 -12.49 -30.88
CA THR A 362 -18.84 -12.64 -32.31
C THR A 362 -19.81 -11.72 -33.05
N PHE A 363 -19.30 -10.65 -33.65
CA PHE A 363 -20.10 -9.82 -34.54
C PHE A 363 -20.21 -10.50 -35.91
N GLY A 364 -21.41 -10.47 -36.52
CA GLY A 364 -21.58 -10.88 -37.91
C GLY A 364 -20.82 -9.93 -38.86
N ASP A 365 -20.78 -10.25 -40.15
CA ASP A 365 -20.10 -9.41 -41.16
C ASP A 365 -20.53 -7.94 -41.01
N THR A 366 -19.54 -7.08 -40.73
CA THR A 366 -19.74 -5.63 -40.50
C THR A 366 -20.35 -4.92 -41.71
N ASN A 367 -20.27 -5.53 -42.90
CA ASN A 367 -20.94 -5.03 -44.11
C ASN A 367 -22.48 -5.13 -44.04
N ASN A 368 -23.03 -5.93 -43.12
CA ASN A 368 -24.47 -6.07 -42.91
C ASN A 368 -25.02 -5.07 -41.88
N VAL A 369 -24.17 -4.20 -41.30
CA VAL A 369 -24.61 -3.13 -40.40
C VAL A 369 -25.15 -1.98 -41.25
N THR A 370 -26.46 -1.95 -41.48
CA THR A 370 -27.14 -0.80 -42.08
C THR A 370 -27.40 0.28 -41.02
N ARG A 371 -27.19 1.54 -41.40
CA ARG A 371 -27.37 2.71 -40.54
C ARG A 371 -28.78 2.85 -39.96
#